data_AF-F9WF45-F1
#
_entry.id   AF-F9WF45-F1
#
_cell.length_a   1.000
_cell.length_b   1.000
_cell.length_c   1.000
_cell.angle_alpha   90.00
_cell.angle_beta   90.00
_cell.angle_gamma   90.00
#
_symmetry.space_group_name_H-M   'P 1'
#
loop_
_entity.id
_entity.type
_entity.pdbx_description
1 polymer ?
#
loop_
_entity_poly.entity_id
_entity_poly.type
_entity_poly.pdbx_seq_one_letter_code
_entity_poly.pdbx_strand_id
1 'polypeptide(L)'
;MSGFEIWTQKRKAEDRIPITVALFVPSCCIITMLTLFLVLPKGVLPLPYSIAAVSNGFMAAAIALVARTMFAKDPAKHYNFCFLASILSIIFLNRLLYGEWYTRQAEKLGKSVCLDRVCVVMPLAFLLGLSFLAFITSTYVHFEYRALCNRALEERRRIKEDATRQREPAAEAADPQLANSK
;
A
#
# COMPACT_ATOMS: atom_id res chain seq x y z
N MET A 1 -5.86 -10.25 7.45
CA MET A 1 -4.73 -10.23 6.49
C MET A 1 -4.31 -11.62 6.03
N SER A 2 -4.16 -12.62 6.90
CA SER A 2 -3.85 -14.01 6.47
C SER A 2 -4.84 -14.60 5.46
N GLY A 3 -6.15 -14.30 5.59
CA GLY A 3 -7.14 -14.70 4.59
C GLY A 3 -6.93 -14.07 3.20
N PHE A 4 -6.45 -12.83 3.14
CA PHE A 4 -6.14 -12.13 1.88
C PHE A 4 -4.89 -12.69 1.21
N GLU A 5 -3.88 -13.06 2.01
CA GLU A 5 -2.68 -13.75 1.53
C GLU A 5 -3.00 -15.14 0.96
N ILE A 6 -3.82 -15.93 1.66
CA ILE A 6 -4.25 -17.25 1.17
C ILE A 6 -5.08 -17.12 -0.11
N TRP A 7 -5.96 -16.11 -0.18
CA TRP A 7 -6.80 -15.85 -1.35
C TRP A 7 -5.98 -15.42 -2.58
N THR A 8 -4.95 -14.60 -2.39
CA THR A 8 -4.08 -14.15 -3.49
C THR A 8 -3.09 -15.21 -3.94
N GLN A 9 -2.57 -16.05 -3.03
CA GLN A 9 -1.57 -17.08 -3.36
C GLN A 9 -2.15 -18.32 -4.05
N LYS A 10 -3.43 -18.66 -3.83
CA LYS A 10 -4.10 -19.83 -4.46
C LYS A 10 -4.35 -19.68 -5.96
N ARG A 11 -4.22 -18.49 -6.54
CA ARG A 11 -4.40 -18.27 -7.99
C ARG A 11 -3.12 -18.57 -8.78
N LYS A 12 -3.29 -19.02 -10.03
CA LYS A 12 -2.20 -19.19 -11.01
C LYS A 12 -1.37 -17.92 -11.07
N ALA A 13 -0.05 -18.05 -11.22
CA ALA A 13 0.88 -16.92 -11.18
C ALA A 13 0.51 -15.77 -12.14
N GLU A 14 -0.19 -16.08 -13.23
CA GLU A 14 -0.64 -15.14 -14.26
C GLU A 14 -1.88 -14.31 -13.84
N ASP A 15 -2.68 -14.79 -12.89
CA ASP A 15 -3.91 -14.14 -12.38
C ASP A 15 -3.75 -13.61 -10.95
N ARG A 16 -2.51 -13.53 -10.44
CA ARG A 16 -2.27 -13.03 -9.09
C ARG A 16 -2.53 -11.53 -9.04
N ILE A 17 -3.54 -11.15 -8.27
CA ILE A 17 -3.82 -9.75 -7.95
C ILE A 17 -2.60 -9.20 -7.20
N PRO A 18 -2.03 -8.05 -7.62
CA PRO A 18 -0.88 -7.47 -6.93
C PRO A 18 -1.18 -7.25 -5.46
N ILE A 19 -0.28 -7.65 -4.58
CA ILE A 19 -0.40 -7.42 -3.13
C ILE A 19 -0.45 -5.92 -2.80
N THR A 20 0.03 -5.06 -3.71
CA THR A 20 -0.12 -3.59 -3.63
C THR A 20 -1.58 -3.12 -3.60
N VAL A 21 -2.56 -3.94 -3.99
CA VAL A 21 -4.00 -3.62 -3.79
C VAL A 21 -4.35 -3.47 -2.30
N ALA A 22 -3.64 -4.14 -1.41
CA ALA A 22 -3.86 -4.02 0.03
C ALA A 22 -3.58 -2.61 0.57
N LEU A 23 -2.84 -1.77 -0.18
CA LEU A 23 -2.55 -0.38 0.20
C LEU A 23 -3.75 0.56 0.03
N PHE A 24 -4.72 0.22 -0.84
CA PHE A 24 -5.91 1.05 -1.04
C PHE A 24 -6.86 1.02 0.15
N VAL A 25 -6.96 -0.13 0.83
CA VAL A 25 -7.84 -0.31 2.01
C VAL A 25 -7.53 0.72 3.11
N PRO A 26 -6.30 0.81 3.65
CA PRO A 26 -6.00 1.80 4.68
C PRO A 26 -6.12 3.24 4.18
N SER A 27 -5.76 3.53 2.92
CA SER A 27 -5.92 4.90 2.37
C SER A 27 -7.38 5.34 2.31
N CYS A 28 -8.29 4.47 1.84
CA CYS A 28 -9.73 4.75 1.83
C CYS A 28 -10.28 4.92 3.25
N CYS A 29 -9.85 4.08 4.20
CA CYS A 29 -10.27 4.18 5.60
C CYS A 29 -9.79 5.50 6.25
N ILE A 30 -8.56 5.94 6.01
CA ILE A 30 -8.03 7.21 6.54
C ILE A 30 -8.78 8.40 5.98
N ILE A 31 -9.00 8.45 4.66
CA ILE A 31 -9.77 9.53 4.02
C ILE A 31 -11.18 9.59 4.63
N THR A 32 -11.85 8.44 4.72
CA THR A 32 -13.20 8.34 5.31
C THR A 32 -13.22 8.83 6.76
N MET A 33 -12.24 8.40 7.57
CA MET A 33 -12.09 8.82 8.97
C MET A 33 -11.87 10.33 9.10
N LEU A 34 -10.98 10.91 8.30
CA LEU A 34 -10.71 12.36 8.32
C LEU A 34 -11.93 13.17 7.87
N THR A 35 -12.63 12.74 6.83
CA THR A 35 -13.90 13.38 6.41
C THR A 35 -14.95 13.31 7.50
N LEU A 36 -15.10 12.15 8.17
CA LEU A 36 -15.99 12.00 9.31
C LEU A 36 -15.61 12.95 10.46
N PHE A 37 -14.32 13.10 10.78
CA PHE A 37 -13.84 14.06 11.79
C PHE A 37 -14.20 15.52 11.46
N LEU A 38 -14.24 15.88 10.18
CA LEU A 38 -14.60 17.24 9.73
C LEU A 38 -16.10 17.50 9.77
N VAL A 39 -16.93 16.47 9.54
CA VAL A 39 -18.39 16.60 9.36
C VAL A 39 -19.18 16.26 10.64
N LEU A 40 -18.72 15.31 11.47
CA LEU A 40 -19.51 14.80 12.60
C LEU A 40 -19.47 15.70 13.84
N PRO A 41 -20.59 15.80 14.58
CA PRO A 41 -20.65 16.41 15.89
C PRO A 41 -20.08 15.49 16.98
N LYS A 42 -19.78 16.06 18.15
CA LYS A 42 -19.08 15.42 19.29
C LYS A 42 -19.68 14.07 19.74
N GLY A 43 -20.97 13.84 19.56
CA GLY A 43 -21.64 12.62 20.01
C GLY A 43 -21.29 11.34 19.24
N VAL A 44 -20.71 11.46 18.03
CA VAL A 44 -20.46 10.32 17.14
C VAL A 44 -18.95 10.09 16.91
N LEU A 45 -18.10 10.73 17.72
CA LEU A 45 -16.64 10.58 17.72
C LEU A 45 -16.11 9.13 17.81
N PRO A 46 -16.76 8.17 18.51
CA PRO A 46 -16.26 6.79 18.58
C PRO A 46 -16.13 6.12 17.20
N LEU A 47 -16.98 6.50 16.25
CA LEU A 47 -17.02 5.91 14.92
C LEU A 47 -15.74 6.18 14.12
N PRO A 48 -15.29 7.43 13.91
CA PRO A 48 -14.03 7.67 13.22
C PRO A 48 -12.81 7.13 13.99
N TYR A 49 -12.84 7.05 15.32
CA TYR A 49 -11.78 6.37 16.09
C TYR A 49 -11.70 4.86 15.79
N SER A 50 -12.85 4.18 15.66
CA SER A 50 -12.87 2.76 15.31
C SER A 50 -12.30 2.51 13.90
N ILE A 51 -12.63 3.36 12.94
CA ILE A 51 -12.10 3.29 11.56
C ILE A 51 -10.60 3.55 11.56
N ALA A 52 -10.11 4.50 12.37
CA ALA A 52 -8.68 4.76 12.53
C ALA A 52 -7.93 3.52 13.05
N ALA A 53 -8.47 2.84 14.06
CA ALA A 53 -7.86 1.63 14.62
C ALA A 53 -7.77 0.51 13.57
N VAL A 54 -8.85 0.28 12.82
CA VAL A 54 -8.87 -0.70 11.72
C VAL A 54 -7.84 -0.35 10.65
N SER A 55 -7.81 0.92 10.24
CA SER A 55 -6.86 1.39 9.22
C SER A 55 -5.42 1.20 9.66
N ASN A 56 -5.09 1.51 10.92
CA ASN A 56 -3.75 1.36 11.45
C ASN A 56 -3.29 -0.11 11.45
N GLY A 57 -4.19 -1.03 11.83
CA GLY A 57 -3.91 -2.47 11.76
C GLY A 57 -3.67 -2.96 10.32
N PHE A 58 -4.48 -2.50 9.37
CA PHE A 58 -4.29 -2.81 7.95
C PHE A 58 -2.99 -2.23 7.40
N MET A 59 -2.65 -0.99 7.74
CA MET A 59 -1.42 -0.33 7.30
C MET A 59 -0.18 -1.10 7.78
N ALA A 60 -0.13 -1.47 9.06
CA ALA A 60 0.99 -2.22 9.62
C ALA A 60 1.21 -3.56 8.89
N ALA A 61 0.12 -4.27 8.61
CA ALA A 61 0.19 -5.54 7.88
C ALA A 61 0.54 -5.35 6.39
N ALA A 62 0.00 -4.30 5.74
CA ALA A 62 0.27 -4.00 4.35
C ALA A 62 1.75 -3.65 4.13
N ILE A 63 2.35 -2.83 5.00
CA ILE A 63 3.78 -2.48 4.94
C ILE A 63 4.64 -3.73 5.04
N ALA A 64 4.36 -4.63 5.98
CA ALA A 64 5.12 -5.87 6.15
C ALA A 64 5.02 -6.79 4.92
N LEU A 65 3.82 -6.92 4.33
CA LEU A 65 3.58 -7.77 3.18
C LEU A 65 4.21 -7.19 1.91
N VAL A 66 3.99 -5.90 1.66
CA VAL A 66 4.51 -5.20 0.47
C VAL A 66 6.04 -5.19 0.48
N ALA A 67 6.68 -4.87 1.61
CA ALA A 67 8.14 -4.86 1.72
C ALA A 67 8.77 -6.22 1.36
N ARG A 68 8.15 -7.33 1.80
CA ARG A 68 8.61 -8.69 1.47
C ARG A 68 8.37 -9.08 0.01
N THR A 69 7.33 -8.54 -0.62
CA THR A 69 6.97 -8.85 -2.01
C THR A 69 7.73 -8.02 -3.04
N MET A 70 8.11 -6.78 -2.70
CA MET A 70 8.83 -5.89 -3.61
C MET A 70 10.35 -6.11 -3.57
N PHE A 71 10.91 -6.41 -2.39
CA PHE A 71 12.36 -6.55 -2.23
C PHE A 71 12.75 -8.02 -2.04
N ALA A 72 13.35 -8.60 -3.08
CA ALA A 72 13.89 -9.96 -3.03
C ALA A 72 15.16 -10.06 -2.16
N LYS A 73 15.91 -8.95 -2.01
CA LYS A 73 17.14 -8.88 -1.22
C LYS A 73 16.93 -7.97 -0.01
N ASP A 74 17.34 -8.45 1.16
CA ASP A 74 17.28 -7.72 2.44
C ASP A 74 15.96 -6.99 2.75
N PRO A 75 14.80 -7.68 2.74
CA PRO A 75 13.50 -7.05 2.99
C PRO A 75 13.42 -6.36 4.37
N ALA A 76 14.18 -6.84 5.35
CA ALA A 76 14.23 -6.24 6.69
C ALA A 76 14.81 -4.81 6.71
N LYS A 77 15.79 -4.50 5.85
CA LYS A 77 16.38 -3.15 5.79
C LYS A 77 15.38 -2.16 5.18
N HIS A 78 14.73 -2.54 4.09
CA HIS A 78 13.69 -1.72 3.45
C HIS A 78 12.47 -1.53 4.34
N TYR A 79 12.07 -2.55 5.10
CA TYR A 79 10.99 -2.43 6.09
C TYR A 79 11.32 -1.40 7.18
N ASN A 80 12.54 -1.40 7.73
CA ASN A 80 12.97 -0.40 8.70
C ASN A 80 13.02 1.02 8.10
N PHE A 81 13.38 1.14 6.82
CA PHE A 81 13.38 2.43 6.13
C PHE A 81 11.98 3.06 6.06
N CYS A 82 10.92 2.25 5.91
CA CYS A 82 9.54 2.75 5.94
C CYS A 82 9.18 3.43 7.29
N PHE A 83 9.75 2.98 8.42
CA PHE A 83 9.52 3.62 9.72
C PHE A 83 10.19 4.98 9.87
N LEU A 84 11.23 5.27 9.10
CA LEU A 84 11.87 6.59 9.12
C LEU A 84 10.87 7.68 8.69
N ALA A 85 10.04 7.38 7.69
CA ALA A 85 8.96 8.28 7.26
C ALA A 85 7.93 8.51 8.39
N SER A 86 7.61 7.47 9.17
CA SER A 86 6.74 7.60 10.34
C SER A 86 7.36 8.51 11.42
N ILE A 87 8.66 8.38 11.69
CA ILE A 87 9.37 9.24 12.66
C ILE A 87 9.33 10.70 12.20
N LEU A 88 9.65 10.96 10.93
CA LEU A 88 9.59 12.30 10.36
C LEU A 88 8.16 12.88 10.43
N SER A 89 7.15 12.07 10.15
CA SER A 89 5.75 12.45 10.26
C SER A 89 5.37 12.84 11.68
N ILE A 90 5.77 12.06 12.69
CA ILE A 90 5.51 12.37 14.10
C ILE A 90 6.12 13.72 14.48
N ILE A 91 7.36 13.98 14.09
CA ILE A 91 8.04 15.25 14.38
C ILE A 91 7.30 16.41 13.71
N PHE A 92 7.02 16.28 12.41
CA PHE A 92 6.40 17.36 11.64
C PHE A 92 4.96 17.65 12.11
N LEU A 93 4.16 16.61 12.30
CA LEU A 93 2.78 16.76 12.71
C LEU A 93 2.66 17.24 14.16
N ASN A 94 3.38 16.63 15.11
CA ASN A 94 3.20 17.00 16.51
C ASN A 94 3.87 18.34 16.84
N ARG A 95 5.08 18.59 16.32
CA ARG A 95 5.83 19.80 16.69
C ARG A 95 5.39 21.01 15.89
N LEU A 96 5.34 20.90 14.56
CA LEU A 96 5.04 22.05 13.69
C LEU A 96 3.53 22.22 13.52
N LEU A 97 2.83 21.18 13.07
CA LEU A 97 1.43 21.32 12.68
C LEU A 97 0.48 21.44 13.88
N TYR A 98 0.67 20.65 14.93
CA TYR A 98 -0.13 20.76 16.15
C TYR A 98 0.47 21.76 17.14
N GLY A 99 1.76 21.65 17.46
CA GLY A 99 2.41 22.52 18.46
C GLY A 99 2.40 24.01 18.10
N GLU A 100 3.09 24.39 17.02
CA GLU A 100 3.23 25.80 16.66
C GLU A 100 1.90 26.44 16.21
N TRP A 101 1.11 25.71 15.40
CA TRP A 101 -0.17 26.23 14.92
C TRP A 101 -1.15 26.48 16.06
N TYR A 102 -1.32 25.53 16.99
CA TYR A 102 -2.22 25.75 18.13
C TYR A 102 -1.74 26.89 19.01
N THR A 103 -0.43 26.99 19.28
CA THR A 103 0.13 28.06 20.11
C THR A 103 -0.14 29.43 19.49
N ARG A 104 0.12 29.58 18.19
CA ARG A 104 -0.11 30.83 17.45
C ARG A 104 -1.59 31.21 17.40
N GLN A 105 -2.47 30.23 17.27
CA GLN A 105 -3.90 30.48 17.21
C GLN A 105 -4.50 30.75 18.59
N ALA A 106 -4.00 30.09 19.64
CA ALA A 106 -4.37 30.37 21.03
C ALA A 106 -3.98 31.80 21.45
N GLU A 107 -2.76 32.23 21.08
CA GLU A 107 -2.27 33.59 21.30
C GLU A 107 -3.14 34.64 20.61
N LYS A 108 -3.53 34.42 19.34
CA LYS A 108 -4.45 35.30 18.61
C LYS A 108 -5.83 35.44 19.25
N LEU A 109 -6.32 34.38 19.89
CA LEU A 109 -7.60 34.39 20.60
C LEU A 109 -7.48 34.89 22.05
N GLY A 110 -6.27 35.21 22.52
CA GLY A 110 -6.01 35.61 23.91
C GLY A 110 -6.32 34.51 24.93
N LYS A 111 -6.35 33.24 24.53
CA LYS A 111 -6.65 32.08 25.39
C LYS A 111 -5.40 31.23 25.57
N SER A 112 -5.23 30.62 26.75
CA SER A 112 -4.13 29.68 27.02
C SER A 112 -4.26 28.36 26.25
N VAL A 113 -5.48 27.97 25.86
CA VAL A 113 -5.76 26.73 25.10
C VAL A 113 -6.85 27.00 24.06
N CYS A 114 -6.58 26.64 22.80
CA CYS A 114 -7.60 26.69 21.75
C CYS A 114 -8.31 25.34 21.59
N LEU A 115 -9.56 25.27 22.04
CA LEU A 115 -10.44 24.10 21.87
C LEU A 115 -11.51 24.32 20.77
N ASP A 116 -11.46 25.48 20.10
CA ASP A 116 -12.41 25.85 19.08
C ASP A 116 -12.15 25.09 17.78
N ARG A 117 -13.24 24.84 17.02
CA ARG A 117 -13.20 24.09 15.75
C ARG A 117 -12.17 24.66 14.77
N VAL A 118 -11.99 25.97 14.77
CA VAL A 118 -11.04 26.70 13.90
C VAL A 118 -9.60 26.23 14.08
N CYS A 119 -9.20 25.84 15.29
CA CYS A 119 -7.83 25.39 15.56
C CYS A 119 -7.55 23.97 15.08
N VAL A 120 -8.58 23.11 15.04
CA VAL A 120 -8.44 21.69 14.66
C VAL A 120 -8.66 21.45 13.17
N VAL A 121 -9.49 22.28 12.51
CA VAL A 121 -9.87 22.10 11.09
C VAL A 121 -8.67 22.21 10.15
N MET A 122 -7.75 23.16 10.39
CA MET A 122 -6.58 23.34 9.52
C MET A 122 -5.63 22.14 9.54
N PRO A 123 -5.19 21.62 10.70
CA PRO A 123 -4.42 20.37 10.77
C PRO A 123 -5.14 19.17 10.14
N LEU A 124 -6.44 19.01 10.39
CA LEU A 124 -7.25 17.93 9.81
C LEU A 124 -7.35 18.04 8.28
N ALA A 125 -7.53 19.25 7.74
CA ALA A 125 -7.57 19.47 6.30
C ALA A 125 -6.20 19.21 5.64
N PHE A 126 -5.10 19.60 6.30
CA PHE A 126 -3.76 19.29 5.82
C PHE A 126 -3.48 17.79 5.79
N LEU A 127 -3.87 17.06 6.85
CA LEU A 127 -3.79 15.60 6.91
C LEU A 127 -4.64 14.93 5.84
N LEU A 128 -5.81 15.49 5.53
CA LEU A 128 -6.67 15.01 4.45
C LEU A 128 -5.97 15.17 3.09
N GLY A 129 -5.35 16.32 2.84
CA GLY A 129 -4.53 16.55 1.64
C GLY A 129 -3.37 15.56 1.51
N LEU A 130 -2.62 15.33 2.59
CA LEU A 130 -1.55 14.31 2.60
C LEU A 130 -2.08 12.90 2.34
N SER A 131 -3.27 12.59 2.84
CA SER A 131 -3.92 11.28 2.64
C SER A 131 -4.30 11.07 1.17
N PHE A 132 -4.79 12.10 0.48
CA PHE A 132 -5.01 12.05 -0.97
C PHE A 132 -3.70 11.88 -1.75
N LEU A 133 -2.64 12.60 -1.38
CA LEU A 133 -1.34 12.44 -2.02
C LEU A 133 -0.78 11.01 -1.83
N ALA A 134 -0.96 10.43 -0.64
CA ALA A 134 -0.59 9.05 -0.35
C ALA A 134 -1.42 8.06 -1.19
N PHE A 135 -2.71 8.31 -1.39
CA PHE A 135 -3.56 7.51 -2.27
C PHE A 135 -3.10 7.57 -3.73
N ILE A 136 -2.78 8.76 -4.25
CA ILE A 136 -2.25 8.93 -5.61
C ILE A 136 -0.92 8.20 -5.77
N THR A 137 -0.01 8.37 -4.81
CA THR A 137 1.30 7.70 -4.83
C THR A 137 1.15 6.18 -4.78
N SER A 138 0.25 5.67 -3.94
CA SER A 138 -0.06 4.24 -3.87
C SER A 138 -0.64 3.71 -5.18
N THR A 139 -1.48 4.51 -5.84
CA THR A 139 -2.03 4.21 -7.17
C THR A 139 -0.93 4.13 -8.21
N TYR A 140 -0.02 5.09 -8.23
CA TYR A 140 1.13 5.11 -9.14
C TYR A 140 2.01 3.87 -8.95
N VAL A 141 2.39 3.56 -7.70
CA VAL A 141 3.18 2.36 -7.38
C VAL A 141 2.44 1.08 -7.79
N HIS A 142 1.12 1.02 -7.60
CA HIS A 142 0.33 -0.13 -8.04
C HIS A 142 0.38 -0.32 -9.56
N PHE A 143 0.25 0.75 -10.35
CA PHE A 143 0.34 0.67 -11.81
C PHE A 143 1.72 0.28 -12.29
N GLU A 144 2.78 0.90 -11.77
CA GLU A 144 4.17 0.56 -12.11
C GLU A 144 4.49 -0.90 -11.75
N TYR A 145 4.10 -1.34 -10.56
CA TYR A 145 4.30 -2.72 -10.13
C TYR A 145 3.53 -3.70 -11.01
N ARG A 146 2.30 -3.36 -11.42
CA ARG A 146 1.51 -4.19 -12.35
C ARG A 146 2.18 -4.28 -13.72
N ALA A 147 2.71 -3.18 -14.24
CA ALA A 147 3.45 -3.16 -15.50
C ALA A 147 4.71 -4.05 -15.41
N LEU A 148 5.46 -3.96 -14.31
CA LEU A 148 6.62 -4.81 -14.04
C LEU A 148 6.24 -6.29 -13.98
N CYS A 149 5.17 -6.64 -13.26
CA CYS A 149 4.70 -8.02 -13.18
C CYS A 149 4.30 -8.58 -14.55
N ASN A 150 3.58 -7.79 -15.36
CA ASN A 150 3.19 -8.21 -16.70
C ASN A 150 4.41 -8.49 -17.58
N ARG A 151 5.41 -7.59 -17.57
CA ARG A 151 6.66 -7.79 -18.33
C ARG A 151 7.40 -9.06 -17.88
N ALA A 152 7.51 -9.28 -16.57
CA ALA A 152 8.17 -10.48 -16.03
C ALA A 152 7.40 -11.78 -16.37
N LEU A 153 6.06 -11.73 -16.46
CA LEU A 153 5.25 -12.87 -16.89
C LEU A 153 5.42 -13.15 -18.39
N GLU A 154 5.48 -12.12 -19.23
CA GLU A 154 5.76 -12.25 -20.66
C GLU A 154 7.14 -12.89 -20.91
N GLU A 155 8.18 -12.43 -20.22
CA GLU A 155 9.52 -13.04 -20.31
C GLU A 155 9.50 -14.52 -19.91
N ARG A 156 8.78 -14.88 -18.82
CA ARG A 156 8.63 -16.28 -18.41
C ARG A 156 7.89 -17.13 -19.43
N ARG A 157 6.90 -16.56 -20.14
CA ARG A 157 6.20 -17.27 -21.22
C ARG A 157 7.15 -17.52 -22.39
N ARG A 158 7.93 -16.51 -22.81
CA ARG A 158 8.95 -16.66 -23.87
C ARG A 158 9.97 -17.74 -23.55
N ILE A 159 10.53 -17.74 -22.34
CA ILE A 159 11.51 -18.76 -21.91
C ILE A 159 10.90 -20.18 -21.94
N LYS A 160 9.62 -20.32 -21.57
CA LYS A 160 8.94 -21.63 -21.64
C LYS A 160 8.69 -22.07 -23.08
N GLU A 161 8.29 -21.15 -23.95
CA GLU A 161 8.08 -21.42 -25.37
C GLU A 161 9.41 -21.83 -26.04
N ASP A 162 10.50 -21.11 -25.77
CA ASP A 162 11.85 -21.45 -26.26
C ASP A 162 12.32 -22.82 -25.74
N ALA A 163 12.11 -23.11 -24.45
CA ALA A 163 12.45 -24.41 -23.88
C ALA A 163 11.63 -25.57 -24.46
N THR A 164 10.36 -25.31 -24.82
CA THR A 164 9.48 -26.32 -25.45
C THR A 164 9.90 -26.56 -26.90
N ARG A 165 10.18 -25.48 -27.64
CA ARG A 165 10.66 -25.52 -29.03
C ARG A 165 12.04 -26.16 -29.18
N GLN A 166 12.90 -26.06 -28.17
CA GLN A 166 14.18 -26.78 -28.12
C GLN A 166 14.02 -28.27 -27.78
N ARG A 167 12.92 -28.67 -27.14
CA ARG A 167 12.64 -30.06 -26.75
C ARG A 167 12.01 -30.88 -27.88
N GLU A 168 11.19 -30.26 -28.73
CA GLU A 168 10.58 -30.91 -29.91
C GLU A 168 11.59 -31.57 -30.87
N PRO A 169 12.66 -30.90 -31.35
CA PRO A 169 13.63 -31.54 -32.25
C PRO A 169 14.46 -32.64 -31.59
N ALA A 170 14.62 -32.62 -30.25
CA ALA A 170 15.33 -33.67 -29.51
C ALA A 170 14.46 -34.92 -29.27
N ALA A 171 13.13 -34.76 -29.18
CA ALA A 171 12.19 -35.88 -29.09
C ALA A 171 11.98 -36.54 -30.45
N GLU A 172 11.94 -35.76 -31.53
CA GLU A 172 11.77 -36.26 -32.90
C GLU A 172 13.05 -36.94 -33.44
N ALA A 173 14.24 -36.51 -33.01
CA ALA A 173 15.49 -37.21 -33.29
C ALA A 173 15.71 -38.49 -32.46
N ALA A 174 14.93 -38.70 -31.39
CA ALA A 174 15.05 -39.86 -30.51
C ALA A 174 14.14 -41.04 -30.89
N ASP A 175 13.24 -40.89 -31.86
CA ASP A 175 12.40 -41.98 -32.38
C ASP A 175 12.64 -42.28 -33.87
N PRO A 176 13.75 -42.95 -34.23
CA PRO A 176 13.97 -43.44 -35.58
C PRO A 176 13.29 -44.81 -35.88
N GLN A 177 12.48 -45.38 -34.98
CA GLN A 177 12.03 -46.78 -35.13
C GLN A 177 10.64 -46.99 -35.77
N LEU A 178 9.85 -45.94 -36.02
CA LEU A 178 8.51 -46.11 -36.65
C LEU A 178 8.45 -45.77 -38.16
N ALA A 179 9.59 -45.72 -38.86
CA ALA A 179 9.63 -45.37 -40.29
C ALA A 179 10.02 -46.54 -41.23
N ASN A 180 10.41 -47.71 -40.71
CA ASN A 180 10.93 -48.82 -41.53
C ASN A 180 10.13 -50.13 -41.37
N SER A 181 8.81 -50.04 -41.26
CA SER A 181 7.91 -51.19 -41.37
C SER A 181 6.76 -50.87 -42.32
N LYS A 182 7.10 -50.80 -43.62
CA LYS A 182 6.18 -50.98 -44.74
C LYS A 182 6.92 -51.63 -45.89
#